data_AF-A0A023DYN5-F1
#
_entry.id   AF-A0A023DYN5-F1
#
_cell.length_a   1.000
_cell.length_b   1.000
_cell.length_c   1.000
_cell.angle_alpha   90.00
_cell.angle_beta   90.00
_cell.angle_gamma   90.00
#
_symmetry.space_group_name_H-M   'P 1'
#
loop_
_entity.id
_entity.type
_entity.pdbx_description
1 polymer ?
#
loop_
_entity_poly.entity_id
_entity_poly.type
_entity_poly.pdbx_seq_one_letter_code
_entity_poly.pdbx_strand_id
1 'polypeptide(L)'
;MDQLKSIFWFRQDLRLSDNLGLIESCKIGGVLPIYILDDLAPKPFKMGSVSKIYLHYSLQSLNKSLEEKLNLYIGNSKQIITQLVQKYNIKNVFWNRCYEPWRIIEDKIIEEKLRDLKINCITFNGSYLWEPKEIKKEDGSYYKVFGAYKRKVYSCLPRRPLTFLTSNLLIKDYSNFTELKDFKLISCQSWEKK
;
A
#
# COMPACT_ATOMS: atom_id res chain seq x y z
N MET A 1 0.27 -26.67 -6.03
CA MET A 1 -0.67 -25.71 -5.42
C MET A 1 0.17 -24.65 -4.75
N ASP A 2 0.14 -23.42 -5.27
CA ASP A 2 0.96 -22.33 -4.73
C ASP A 2 0.39 -21.93 -3.37
N GLN A 3 1.07 -22.36 -2.32
CA GLN A 3 0.74 -22.00 -0.95
C GLN A 3 0.94 -20.49 -0.77
N LEU A 4 0.00 -19.83 -0.09
CA LEU A 4 0.16 -18.44 0.35
C LEU A 4 1.46 -18.27 1.15
N LYS A 5 2.37 -17.44 0.66
CA LYS A 5 3.67 -17.15 1.30
C LYS A 5 3.78 -15.70 1.79
N SER A 6 3.03 -14.78 1.19
CA SER A 6 3.09 -13.37 1.51
C SER A 6 1.74 -12.66 1.39
N ILE A 7 1.59 -11.57 2.13
CA ILE A 7 0.58 -10.54 1.90
C ILE A 7 1.23 -9.37 1.18
N PHE A 8 0.58 -8.82 0.16
CA PHE A 8 0.89 -7.49 -0.33
C PHE A 8 -0.28 -6.55 -0.02
N TRP A 9 -0.03 -5.53 0.80
CA TRP A 9 -1.03 -4.57 1.24
C TRP A 9 -0.99 -3.29 0.41
N PHE A 10 -1.96 -3.17 -0.50
CA PHE A 10 -2.22 -1.96 -1.27
C PHE A 10 -2.80 -0.86 -0.39
N ARG A 11 -2.33 0.37 -0.60
CA ARG A 11 -2.78 1.57 0.11
C ARG A 11 -3.03 2.71 -0.89
N GLN A 12 -2.08 3.63 -1.04
CA GLN A 12 -2.16 4.73 -2.01
C GLN A 12 -1.54 4.39 -3.37
N ASP A 13 -0.97 3.19 -3.49
CA ASP A 13 -0.18 2.68 -4.60
C ASP A 13 -0.99 1.69 -5.45
N LEU A 14 -2.20 2.09 -5.84
CA LEU A 14 -3.20 1.26 -6.55
C LEU A 14 -2.82 0.96 -8.01
N ARG A 15 -1.67 0.32 -8.22
CA ARG A 15 -1.08 0.03 -9.53
C ARG A 15 -0.25 -1.25 -9.51
N LEU A 16 -0.13 -1.89 -10.68
CA LEU A 16 0.76 -3.04 -10.88
C LEU A 16 2.13 -2.62 -11.42
N SER A 17 2.14 -1.65 -12.34
CA SER A 17 3.37 -1.14 -12.95
C SER A 17 4.21 -0.38 -11.93
N ASP A 18 5.52 -0.59 -12.00
CA ASP A 18 6.51 0.04 -11.13
C ASP A 18 6.14 -0.02 -9.63
N ASN A 19 5.60 -1.16 -9.20
CA ASN A 19 5.28 -1.43 -7.80
C ASN A 19 6.31 -2.42 -7.24
N LEU A 20 7.43 -1.90 -6.72
CA LEU A 20 8.53 -2.71 -6.22
C LEU A 20 8.08 -3.65 -5.08
N GLY A 21 7.28 -3.17 -4.14
CA GLY A 21 6.77 -4.02 -3.05
C GLY A 21 5.94 -5.20 -3.55
N LEU A 22 5.08 -4.98 -4.55
CA LEU A 22 4.30 -6.05 -5.17
C LEU A 22 5.23 -7.05 -5.88
N ILE A 23 6.17 -6.55 -6.68
CA ILE A 23 7.13 -7.37 -7.43
C ILE A 23 7.97 -8.25 -6.48
N GLU A 24 8.54 -7.67 -5.43
CA GLU A 24 9.34 -8.41 -4.45
C GLU A 24 8.50 -9.43 -3.68
N SER A 25 7.23 -9.12 -3.39
CA SER A 25 6.33 -10.09 -2.76
C SER A 25 6.10 -11.33 -3.65
N CYS A 26 5.93 -11.15 -4.96
CA CYS A 26 5.77 -12.25 -5.91
C CYS A 26 7.02 -13.13 -6.02
N LYS A 27 8.23 -12.61 -5.77
CA LYS A 27 9.45 -13.44 -5.77
C LYS A 27 9.49 -14.46 -4.64
N ILE A 28 8.71 -14.26 -3.58
CA ILE A 28 8.60 -15.19 -2.46
C ILE A 28 7.68 -16.37 -2.78
N GLY A 29 6.69 -16.18 -3.65
CA GLY A 29 5.70 -17.19 -4.03
C GLY A 29 4.28 -16.63 -4.07
N GLY A 30 3.29 -17.44 -3.63
CA GLY A 30 1.89 -17.05 -3.63
C GLY A 30 1.60 -15.81 -2.76
N VAL A 31 0.98 -14.79 -3.35
CA VAL A 31 0.71 -13.50 -2.73
C VAL A 31 -0.80 -13.32 -2.51
N LEU A 32 -1.19 -12.88 -1.32
CA LEU A 32 -2.53 -12.37 -1.03
C LEU A 32 -2.53 -10.84 -1.23
N PRO A 33 -2.97 -10.30 -2.39
CA PRO A 33 -3.14 -8.87 -2.56
C PRO A 33 -4.36 -8.40 -1.77
N ILE A 34 -4.16 -7.47 -0.84
CA ILE A 34 -5.22 -6.94 0.01
C ILE A 34 -5.30 -5.43 -0.07
N TYR A 35 -6.52 -4.89 0.10
CA TYR A 35 -6.74 -3.50 0.44
C TYR A 35 -7.61 -3.45 1.70
N ILE A 36 -7.24 -2.58 2.65
CA ILE A 36 -7.96 -2.40 3.90
C ILE A 36 -8.51 -0.99 3.94
N LEU A 37 -9.83 -0.84 3.94
CA LEU A 37 -10.48 0.42 4.26
C LEU A 37 -10.47 0.60 5.78
N ASP A 38 -9.45 1.32 6.23
CA ASP A 38 -9.29 1.70 7.62
C ASP A 38 -9.77 3.14 7.83
N ASP A 39 -10.72 3.34 8.74
CA ASP A 39 -11.25 4.66 9.08
C ASP A 39 -10.57 5.27 10.32
N LEU A 40 -9.36 4.85 10.67
CA LEU A 40 -8.62 5.38 11.82
C LEU A 40 -7.86 6.68 11.52
N ALA A 41 -7.90 7.18 10.29
CA ALA A 41 -7.27 8.46 9.93
C ALA A 41 -7.80 9.59 10.83
N PRO A 42 -6.92 10.40 11.46
CA PRO A 42 -7.34 11.57 12.23
C PRO A 42 -8.15 12.55 11.37
N LYS A 43 -9.00 13.38 11.97
CA LYS A 43 -9.86 14.36 11.27
C LYS A 43 -9.19 15.10 10.10
N PRO A 44 -7.98 15.70 10.21
CA PRO A 44 -7.35 16.40 9.09
C PRO A 44 -6.98 15.51 7.89
N PHE A 45 -6.94 14.18 8.08
CA PHE A 45 -6.58 13.19 7.07
C PHE A 45 -7.77 12.32 6.64
N LYS A 46 -8.99 12.62 7.11
CA LYS A 46 -10.19 11.91 6.66
C LYS A 46 -10.44 12.17 5.18
N MET A 47 -10.78 11.12 4.44
CA MET A 47 -11.09 11.23 3.01
C MET A 47 -12.37 12.06 2.79
N GLY A 48 -12.28 13.09 1.95
CA GLY A 48 -13.44 13.81 1.43
C GLY A 48 -14.23 12.98 0.41
N SER A 49 -15.45 13.43 0.07
CA SER A 49 -16.35 12.70 -0.82
C SER A 49 -15.75 12.42 -2.20
N VAL A 50 -15.06 13.39 -2.79
CA VAL A 50 -14.41 13.21 -4.11
C VAL A 50 -13.29 12.18 -4.04
N SER A 51 -12.47 12.21 -2.98
CA SER A 51 -11.41 11.21 -2.77
C SER A 51 -11.98 9.79 -2.62
N LYS A 52 -13.15 9.64 -1.97
CA LYS A 52 -13.85 8.35 -1.87
C LYS A 52 -14.35 7.85 -3.22
N ILE A 53 -14.93 8.73 -4.05
CA ILE A 53 -15.36 8.39 -5.41
C ILE A 53 -14.15 7.93 -6.24
N TYR A 54 -13.05 8.69 -6.21
CA TYR A 54 -11.81 8.32 -6.90
C TYR A 54 -11.28 6.97 -6.42
N LEU A 55 -11.26 6.74 -5.10
CA LEU A 55 -10.84 5.47 -4.51
C LEU A 55 -11.70 4.31 -5.00
N HIS A 56 -13.02 4.46 -5.07
CA HIS A 56 -13.92 3.42 -5.55
C HIS A 56 -13.55 2.95 -6.96
N TYR A 57 -13.46 3.89 -7.91
CA TYR A 57 -13.13 3.55 -9.29
C TYR A 57 -11.69 3.06 -9.43
N SER A 58 -10.76 3.55 -8.62
CA SER A 58 -9.37 3.07 -8.60
C SER A 58 -9.28 1.63 -8.12
N LEU A 59 -10.00 1.26 -7.06
CA LEU A 59 -10.06 -0.13 -6.58
C LEU A 59 -10.74 -1.05 -7.57
N GLN A 60 -11.81 -0.58 -8.22
CA GLN A 60 -12.47 -1.32 -9.29
C GLN A 60 -11.51 -1.59 -10.46
N SER A 61 -10.77 -0.58 -10.90
CA SER A 61 -9.78 -0.72 -11.96
C SER A 61 -8.63 -1.65 -11.56
N LEU A 62 -8.10 -1.49 -10.34
CA LEU A 62 -7.02 -2.33 -9.82
C LEU A 62 -7.45 -3.80 -9.74
N ASN A 63 -8.65 -4.08 -9.24
CA ASN A 63 -9.15 -5.44 -9.12
C ASN A 63 -9.31 -6.11 -10.50
N LYS A 64 -9.78 -5.38 -11.51
CA LYS A 64 -9.80 -5.87 -12.90
C LYS A 64 -8.39 -6.21 -13.40
N SER A 65 -7.40 -5.35 -13.15
CA SER A 65 -6.01 -5.61 -13.51
C SER A 65 -5.40 -6.80 -12.76
N LEU A 66 -5.91 -7.11 -11.57
CA LEU A 66 -5.53 -8.27 -10.77
C LEU A 66 -6.36 -9.53 -11.12
N GLU A 67 -7.12 -9.53 -12.22
CA GLU A 67 -7.99 -10.65 -12.62
C GLU A 67 -8.98 -11.02 -11.50
N GLU A 68 -9.58 -10.01 -10.87
CA GLU A 68 -10.54 -10.16 -9.77
C GLU A 68 -9.95 -10.77 -8.49
N LYS A 69 -8.62 -10.79 -8.32
CA LYS A 69 -7.95 -11.39 -7.14
C LYS A 69 -7.73 -10.43 -5.98
N LEU A 70 -8.13 -9.15 -6.07
CA LEU A 70 -8.04 -8.22 -4.94
C LEU A 70 -8.98 -8.66 -3.80
N ASN A 71 -8.45 -8.64 -2.58
CA ASN A 71 -9.20 -8.95 -1.37
C ASN A 71 -9.42 -7.67 -0.57
N LEU A 72 -10.68 -7.33 -0.33
CA LEU A 72 -11.05 -6.10 0.35
C LEU A 72 -11.37 -6.40 1.82
N TYR A 73 -10.92 -5.56 2.74
CA TYR A 73 -11.24 -5.69 4.16
C TYR A 73 -11.61 -4.31 4.72
N ILE A 74 -12.39 -4.28 5.80
CA ILE A 74 -12.82 -3.05 6.49
C ILE A 74 -12.46 -3.16 7.97
N GLY A 75 -11.83 -2.12 8.52
CA GLY A 75 -11.51 -2.04 9.94
C GLY A 75 -10.05 -1.76 10.23
N ASN A 76 -9.60 -2.12 11.43
CA ASN A 76 -8.25 -1.82 11.90
C ASN A 76 -7.20 -2.68 11.16
N SER A 77 -6.29 -2.01 10.47
CA SER A 77 -5.28 -2.64 9.61
C SER A 77 -4.39 -3.63 10.39
N LYS A 78 -3.94 -3.25 11.59
CA LYS A 78 -3.10 -4.10 12.46
C LYS A 78 -3.81 -5.43 12.80
N GLN A 79 -5.07 -5.36 13.22
CA GLN A 79 -5.86 -6.54 13.60
C GLN A 79 -6.08 -7.46 12.40
N ILE A 80 -6.50 -6.90 11.27
CA ILE A 80 -6.77 -7.66 10.03
C ILE A 80 -5.50 -8.35 9.54
N ILE A 81 -4.39 -7.62 9.42
CA ILE A 81 -3.12 -8.20 8.97
C ILE A 81 -2.69 -9.32 9.93
N THR A 82 -2.79 -9.11 11.25
CA THR A 82 -2.44 -10.12 12.27
C THR A 82 -3.29 -11.38 12.13
N GLN A 83 -4.60 -11.23 11.90
CA GLN A 83 -5.51 -12.35 11.69
C GLN A 83 -5.18 -13.11 10.41
N LEU A 84 -4.90 -12.41 9.31
CA LEU A 84 -4.56 -13.03 8.02
C LEU A 84 -3.25 -13.83 8.09
N VAL A 85 -2.21 -13.29 8.73
CA VAL A 85 -0.94 -14.02 8.85
C VAL A 85 -1.07 -15.28 9.69
N GLN A 86 -1.90 -15.25 10.74
CA GLN A 86 -2.19 -16.43 11.57
C GLN A 86 -3.05 -17.44 10.82
N LYS A 87 -4.16 -16.99 10.22
CA LYS A 87 -5.12 -17.83 9.48
C LYS A 87 -4.47 -18.62 8.34
N TYR A 88 -3.58 -17.97 7.59
CA TYR A 88 -2.93 -18.58 6.42
C TYR A 88 -1.49 -19.04 6.67
N ASN A 89 -1.00 -18.94 7.91
CA ASN A 89 0.39 -19.22 8.28
C ASN A 89 1.41 -18.50 7.36
N ILE A 90 1.12 -17.26 6.99
CA ILE A 90 1.96 -16.42 6.14
C ILE A 90 3.13 -15.89 6.98
N LYS A 91 4.33 -15.84 6.41
CA LYS A 91 5.56 -15.36 7.09
C LYS A 91 6.07 -14.02 6.62
N ASN A 92 5.48 -13.44 5.58
CA ASN A 92 5.96 -12.19 4.98
C ASN A 92 4.80 -11.24 4.69
N VAL A 93 4.96 -9.98 5.07
CA VAL A 93 3.99 -8.92 4.78
C VAL A 93 4.75 -7.78 4.11
N PHE A 94 4.24 -7.37 2.96
CA PHE A 94 4.82 -6.35 2.10
C PHE A 94 3.87 -5.16 1.95
N TRP A 95 4.41 -3.95 1.98
CA TRP A 95 3.69 -2.75 1.53
C TRP A 95 4.65 -1.66 1.06
N ASN A 96 4.11 -0.68 0.36
CA ASN A 96 4.83 0.55 0.04
C ASN A 96 4.57 1.62 1.12
N ARG A 97 5.64 2.30 1.54
CA ARG A 97 5.61 3.31 2.60
C ARG A 97 4.71 4.49 2.23
N CYS A 98 3.90 4.91 3.19
CA CYS A 98 3.19 6.19 3.19
C CYS A 98 3.94 7.17 4.10
N TYR A 99 4.01 8.44 3.73
CA TYR A 99 4.84 9.44 4.43
C TYR A 99 4.02 10.44 5.26
N GLU A 100 2.70 10.28 5.33
CA GLU A 100 1.87 11.05 6.24
C GLU A 100 2.24 10.72 7.69
N PRO A 101 2.34 11.72 8.60
CA PRO A 101 2.80 11.49 9.97
C PRO A 101 2.03 10.40 10.73
N TRP A 102 0.70 10.37 10.57
CA TRP A 102 -0.14 9.37 11.22
C TRP A 102 0.06 7.96 10.67
N ARG A 103 0.34 7.82 9.37
CA ARG A 103 0.67 6.54 8.73
C ARG A 103 2.03 6.02 9.19
N ILE A 104 3.02 6.89 9.33
CA ILE A 104 4.34 6.51 9.86
C ILE A 104 4.22 5.93 11.27
N ILE A 105 3.40 6.57 12.13
CA ILE A 105 3.15 6.09 13.50
C ILE A 105 2.42 4.73 13.46
N GLU A 106 1.38 4.61 12.63
CA GLU A 106 0.61 3.37 12.48
C GLU A 106 1.48 2.21 11.95
N ASP A 107 2.28 2.47 10.90
CA ASP A 107 3.18 1.50 10.30
C ASP A 107 4.17 0.98 11.33
N LYS A 108 4.76 1.86 12.15
CA LYS A 108 5.66 1.44 13.24
C LYS A 108 4.99 0.48 14.22
N ILE A 109 3.75 0.75 14.61
CA ILE A 109 2.99 -0.13 15.52
C ILE A 109 2.70 -1.49 14.86
N ILE A 110 2.37 -1.50 13.57
CA ILE A 110 2.14 -2.74 12.81
C ILE A 110 3.45 -3.53 12.67
N GLU A 111 4.56 -2.87 12.32
CA GLU A 111 5.89 -3.46 12.21
C GLU A 111 6.33 -4.12 13.53
N GLU A 112 6.16 -3.43 14.66
CA GLU A 112 6.45 -3.97 15.99
C GLU A 112 5.61 -5.22 16.28
N LYS A 113 4.30 -5.16 15.99
CA LYS A 113 3.41 -6.30 16.19
C LYS A 113 3.77 -7.51 15.32
N LEU A 114 4.15 -7.28 14.07
CA LEU A 114 4.56 -8.35 13.15
C LEU A 114 5.89 -8.98 13.59
N ARG A 115 6.83 -8.16 14.09
CA ARG A 115 8.10 -8.64 14.64
C ARG A 115 7.89 -9.54 15.86
N ASP A 116 7.00 -9.17 16.77
CA ASP A 116 6.67 -10.00 17.95
C ASP A 116 6.10 -11.38 17.54
N LEU A 117 5.40 -11.43 16.41
CA LEU A 117 4.86 -12.65 15.82
C LEU A 117 5.85 -13.41 14.93
N LYS A 118 7.11 -12.94 14.84
CA LYS A 118 8.16 -13.49 13.96
C LYS A 118 7.72 -13.50 12.48
N ILE A 119 7.03 -12.46 12.05
CA ILE A 119 6.62 -12.21 10.66
C ILE A 119 7.57 -11.18 10.06
N ASN A 120 8.09 -11.46 8.87
CA ASN A 120 8.94 -10.53 8.13
C ASN A 120 8.08 -9.39 7.59
N CYS A 121 8.34 -8.17 8.06
CA CYS A 121 7.78 -6.96 7.46
C CYS A 121 8.80 -6.36 6.49
N ILE A 122 8.40 -6.15 5.25
CA ILE A 122 9.29 -5.63 4.20
C ILE A 122 8.59 -4.45 3.50
N THR A 123 9.20 -3.26 3.62
CA THR A 123 8.60 -2.02 3.10
C THR A 123 9.48 -1.35 2.06
N PHE A 124 8.85 -0.80 1.03
CA PHE A 124 9.54 -0.15 -0.10
C PHE A 124 9.10 1.30 -0.30
N ASN A 125 9.93 2.08 -0.99
CA ASN A 125 9.53 3.38 -1.50
C ASN A 125 8.61 3.17 -2.71
N GLY A 126 7.35 3.61 -2.61
CA GLY A 126 6.36 3.51 -3.68
C GLY A 126 5.93 4.85 -4.29
N SER A 127 6.41 5.98 -3.76
CA SER A 127 5.83 7.30 -4.07
C SER A 127 6.87 8.38 -4.39
N TYR A 128 8.15 8.16 -4.07
CA TYR A 128 9.21 9.14 -4.33
C TYR A 128 10.24 8.61 -5.33
N LEU A 129 10.81 9.52 -6.12
CA LEU A 129 11.97 9.21 -6.97
C LEU A 129 13.22 8.95 -6.12
N TRP A 130 13.38 9.70 -5.02
CA TRP A 130 14.41 9.52 -4.00
C TRP A 130 13.77 9.64 -2.62
N GLU A 131 14.11 8.75 -1.71
CA GLU A 131 13.73 8.90 -0.31
C GLU A 131 14.39 10.14 0.31
N PRO A 132 13.74 10.79 1.29
CA PRO A 132 14.28 12.00 1.92
C PRO A 132 15.73 11.83 2.42
N LYS A 133 16.07 10.63 2.90
CA LYS A 133 17.41 10.31 3.42
C LYS A 133 18.51 10.24 2.35
N GLU A 134 18.15 10.05 1.08
CA GLU A 134 19.08 9.89 -0.04
C GLU A 134 19.60 11.23 -0.57
N ILE A 135 18.81 12.30 -0.42
CA ILE A 135 19.17 13.64 -0.90
C ILE A 135 19.48 14.56 0.28
N LYS A 136 20.76 14.61 0.64
CA LYS A 136 21.31 15.47 1.69
C LYS A 136 22.35 16.43 1.15
N LYS A 137 22.64 17.46 1.93
CA LYS A 137 23.84 18.28 1.76
C LYS A 137 25.08 17.48 2.18
N GLU A 138 26.25 18.01 1.86
CA GLU A 138 27.55 17.44 2.24
C GLU A 138 27.70 17.35 3.76
N ASP A 139 27.15 18.32 4.50
CA ASP A 139 27.09 18.33 5.96
C ASP A 139 26.08 17.32 6.58
N GLY A 140 25.41 16.51 5.74
CA GLY A 140 24.40 15.54 6.17
C GLY A 140 23.04 16.13 6.52
N SER A 141 22.87 17.46 6.49
CA SER A 141 21.60 18.14 6.74
C SER A 141 20.66 18.12 5.52
N TYR A 142 19.37 18.35 5.77
CA TYR A 142 18.37 18.47 4.71
C TYR A 142 18.39 19.86 4.06
N TYR A 143 18.03 19.92 2.78
CA TYR A 143 17.83 21.18 2.07
C TYR A 143 16.57 21.89 2.59
N LYS A 144 16.67 23.20 2.84
CA LYS A 144 15.53 24.07 3.21
C LYS A 144 15.06 24.96 2.06
N VAL A 145 15.81 25.00 0.95
CA VAL A 145 15.53 25.80 -0.24
C VAL A 145 15.35 24.87 -1.43
N PHE A 146 14.18 24.93 -2.09
CA PHE A 146 13.84 24.05 -3.21
C PHE A 146 14.83 24.14 -4.37
N GLY A 147 15.31 25.33 -4.73
CA GLY A 147 16.27 25.50 -5.82
C GLY A 147 17.59 24.75 -5.58
N ALA A 148 18.08 24.74 -4.34
CA ALA A 148 19.29 23.99 -3.96
C ALA A 148 19.05 22.48 -3.97
N TYR A 149 17.90 22.04 -3.45
CA TYR A 149 17.46 20.65 -3.51
C TYR A 149 17.38 20.16 -4.96
N LYS A 150 16.70 20.91 -5.85
CA LYS A 150 16.53 20.60 -7.27
C LYS A 150 17.86 20.39 -7.98
N ARG A 151 18.84 21.29 -7.76
CA ARG A 151 20.18 21.16 -8.36
C ARG A 151 20.85 19.84 -7.94
N LYS A 152 20.78 19.49 -6.65
CA LYS A 152 21.33 18.22 -6.17
C LYS A 152 20.62 17.03 -6.80
N VAL A 153 19.29 17.04 -6.80
CA VAL A 153 18.48 15.96 -7.37
C VAL A 153 18.80 15.71 -8.85
N TYR A 154 18.96 16.76 -9.66
CA TYR A 154 19.27 16.61 -11.08
C TYR A 154 20.67 16.03 -11.36
N SER A 155 21.56 16.03 -10.37
CA SER A 155 22.85 15.33 -10.44
C SER A 155 22.76 13.84 -10.08
N CYS A 156 21.61 13.38 -9.58
CA CYS A 156 21.37 12.00 -9.19
C CYS A 156 20.44 11.33 -10.20
N LEU A 157 20.76 10.11 -10.65
CA LEU A 157 19.87 9.36 -11.52
C LEU A 157 18.78 8.66 -10.68
N PRO A 158 17.50 8.73 -11.07
CA PRO A 158 16.46 7.96 -10.41
C PRO A 158 16.54 6.48 -10.81
N ARG A 159 15.91 5.62 -10.01
CA ARG A 159 15.71 4.21 -10.37
C ARG A 159 14.93 4.10 -11.69
N ARG A 160 15.28 3.13 -12.53
CA ARG A 160 14.49 2.80 -13.73
C ARG A 160 13.16 2.14 -13.35
N PRO A 161 12.07 2.43 -14.08
CA PRO A 161 10.77 1.82 -13.83
C PRO A 161 10.83 0.30 -14.02
N LEU A 162 10.09 -0.43 -13.19
CA LEU A 162 9.99 -1.89 -13.25
C LEU A 162 8.71 -2.33 -13.96
N THR A 163 8.83 -3.40 -14.73
CA THR A 163 7.69 -4.09 -15.35
C THR A 163 7.20 -5.20 -14.44
N PHE A 164 5.90 -5.26 -14.20
CA PHE A 164 5.25 -6.38 -13.51
C PHE A 164 4.94 -7.47 -14.52
N LEU A 165 5.39 -8.71 -14.27
CA LEU A 165 5.38 -9.79 -15.27
C LEU A 165 4.50 -11.00 -14.90
N THR A 166 3.91 -11.07 -13.69
CA THR A 166 3.29 -12.33 -13.22
C THR A 166 2.02 -12.16 -12.40
N SER A 167 0.84 -12.47 -12.99
CA SER A 167 -0.46 -12.53 -12.31
C SER A 167 -0.79 -13.91 -11.70
N ASN A 168 -0.10 -14.97 -12.12
CA ASN A 168 -0.38 -16.35 -11.70
C ASN A 168 -0.11 -16.62 -10.22
N LEU A 169 0.69 -15.79 -9.57
CA LEU A 169 1.06 -15.93 -8.15
C LEU A 169 0.10 -15.23 -7.21
N LEU A 170 -0.86 -14.47 -7.74
CA LEU A 170 -1.86 -13.76 -6.94
C LEU A 170 -2.99 -14.71 -6.53
N ILE A 171 -3.39 -14.68 -5.27
CA ILE A 171 -4.35 -15.60 -4.68
C ILE A 171 -5.55 -14.83 -4.11
N LYS A 172 -6.77 -15.29 -4.39
CA LYS A 172 -8.02 -14.79 -3.81
C LYS A 172 -8.31 -15.52 -2.49
N ASP A 173 -8.72 -14.79 -1.47
CA ASP A 173 -9.33 -15.33 -0.27
C ASP A 173 -10.84 -15.56 -0.51
N TYR A 174 -11.21 -16.79 -0.86
CA TYR A 174 -12.61 -17.18 -1.08
C TYR A 174 -13.46 -17.25 0.21
N SER A 175 -12.85 -17.14 1.38
CA SER A 175 -13.57 -17.09 2.66
C SER A 175 -13.87 -15.66 3.12
N ASN A 176 -13.40 -14.66 2.37
CA ASN A 176 -13.74 -13.26 2.58
C ASN A 176 -14.83 -12.82 1.58
N PHE A 177 -15.97 -12.37 2.12
CA PHE A 177 -17.13 -11.94 1.34
C PHE A 177 -17.26 -10.42 1.23
N THR A 178 -16.27 -9.67 1.71
CA THR A 178 -16.29 -8.21 1.62
C THR A 178 -16.15 -7.77 0.17
N GLU A 179 -17.12 -7.01 -0.31
CA GLU A 179 -17.17 -6.45 -1.65
C GLU A 179 -16.96 -4.93 -1.64
N LEU A 180 -16.66 -4.36 -2.81
CA LEU A 180 -16.42 -2.92 -2.95
C LEU A 180 -17.65 -2.06 -2.55
N LYS A 181 -18.87 -2.62 -2.69
CA LYS A 181 -20.11 -1.95 -2.27
C LYS A 181 -20.18 -1.73 -0.76
N ASP A 182 -19.54 -2.60 0.03
CA ASP A 182 -19.57 -2.55 1.49
C ASP A 182 -18.76 -1.36 2.03
N PHE A 183 -17.85 -0.82 1.22
CA PHE A 183 -17.06 0.35 1.57
C PHE A 183 -17.88 1.65 1.57
N LYS A 184 -19.08 1.66 0.96
CA LYS A 184 -20.00 2.82 0.91
C LYS A 184 -19.31 4.13 0.50
N LEU A 185 -18.40 4.05 -0.48
CA LEU A 185 -17.58 5.18 -0.92
C LEU A 185 -18.32 6.16 -1.83
N ILE A 186 -19.32 5.69 -2.58
CA ILE A 186 -20.15 6.52 -3.46
C ILE A 186 -21.38 6.96 -2.67
N SER A 187 -21.50 8.27 -2.40
CA SER A 187 -22.72 8.85 -1.85
C SER A 187 -23.78 9.04 -2.94
N CYS A 188 -25.04 8.73 -2.66
CA CYS A 188 -26.17 8.99 -3.57
C CYS A 188 -26.54 10.49 -3.72
N GLN A 189 -25.81 11.40 -3.08
CA GLN A 189 -26.08 12.84 -3.16
C GLN A 189 -25.34 13.46 -4.34
N SER A 190 -26.09 14.15 -5.21
CA SER A 190 -25.50 14.93 -6.30
C SER A 190 -24.62 16.04 -5.73
N TRP A 191 -23.35 16.03 -6.10
CA TRP A 191 -22.34 17.02 -5.71
C TRP A 191 -22.61 18.41 -6.28
N GLU A 192 -23.53 18.51 -7.24
CA GLU A 192 -23.95 19.76 -7.90
C GLU A 192 -24.98 20.55 -7.07
N LYS A 193 -25.61 19.93 -6.07
CA LYS A 193 -26.57 20.60 -5.18
C LYS A 193 -25.86 21.06 -3.91
N LYS A 194 -25.27 22.25 -3.96
CA LYS A 194 -24.88 23.02 -2.77
C LYS A 194 -25.63 24.34 -2.74
#